data_AF-A0A3B8MQ28-F1
#
_entry.id   AF-A0A3B8MQ28-F1
#
_cell.length_a   1.000
_cell.length_b   1.000
_cell.length_c   1.000
_cell.angle_alpha   90.00
_cell.angle_beta   90.00
_cell.angle_gamma   90.00
#
_symmetry.space_group_name_H-M   'P 1'
#
loop_
_entity.id
_entity.type
_entity.pdbx_description
1 polymer ?
#
loop_
_entity_poly.entity_id
_entity_poly.type
_entity_poly.pdbx_seq_one_letter_code
_entity_poly.pdbx_strand_id
1 'polypeptide(L)' 'MSGLFNSERIRKALVELGSRLDAQGHRADLYIVGGAAMALAFDRTRVTRDIDAVFAPKTVVYDVARAMAE' A
#
# COMPACT_ATOMS: atom_id res chain seq x y z
N MET A 1 -10.48 -17.50 -1.84
CA MET A 1 -10.46 -16.11 -1.32
C MET A 1 -9.12 -15.43 -1.60
N SER A 2 -8.55 -15.56 -2.81
CA SER A 2 -7.40 -14.75 -3.20
C SER A 2 -7.89 -13.32 -3.51
N GLY A 3 -7.22 -12.30 -2.98
CA GLY A 3 -7.51 -10.89 -3.26
C GLY A 3 -7.88 -9.99 -2.07
N LEU A 4 -8.07 -10.54 -0.86
CA LEU A 4 -8.38 -9.72 0.32
C LEU A 4 -7.13 -9.34 1.12
N PHE A 5 -7.06 -8.08 1.52
CA PHE A 5 -6.00 -7.48 2.32
C PHE A 5 -6.42 -7.37 3.78
N ASN A 6 -5.75 -8.11 4.66
CA ASN A 6 -5.78 -7.89 6.11
C ASN A 6 -4.62 -6.96 6.53
N SER A 7 -4.58 -6.56 7.80
CA SER A 7 -3.56 -5.63 8.31
C SER A 7 -2.11 -6.06 8.03
N GLU A 8 -1.81 -7.36 8.12
CA GLU A 8 -0.48 -7.90 7.84
C GLU A 8 -0.11 -7.80 6.36
N ARG A 9 -1.02 -8.19 5.46
CA ARG A 9 -0.80 -8.10 4.00
C ARG A 9 -0.66 -6.65 3.55
N ILE A 10 -1.42 -5.72 4.13
CA ILE A 10 -1.29 -4.29 3.86
C ILE A 10 0.12 -3.81 4.24
N ARG A 11 0.61 -4.15 5.45
CA ARG A 11 1.97 -3.76 5.87
C ARG A 11 3.03 -4.35 4.96
N LYS A 12 2.90 -5.62 4.58
CA LYS A 12 3.84 -6.27 3.65
C LYS A 12 3.89 -5.55 2.29
N ALA A 13 2.73 -5.24 1.72
CA ALA A 13 2.65 -4.49 0.46
C ALA A 13 3.27 -3.08 0.57
N LEU A 14 3.02 -2.37 1.67
CA LEU A 14 3.60 -1.04 1.89
C LEU A 14 5.12 -1.08 2.11
N VAL A 15 5.63 -2.10 2.80
CA VAL A 15 7.08 -2.31 2.96
C VAL A 15 7.72 -2.61 1.61
N GLU A 16 7.11 -3.49 0.81
CA GLU A 16 7.61 -3.81 -0.52
C GLU A 16 7.64 -2.57 -1.44
N LEU A 17 6.56 -1.80 -1.47
CA LEU A 17 6.51 -0.52 -2.21
C LEU A 17 7.64 0.41 -1.76
N GLY A 18 7.81 0.58 -0.44
CA GLY A 18 8.87 1.40 0.14
C GLY A 18 10.28 0.93 -0.26
N SER A 19 10.55 -0.38 -0.19
CA SER A 19 11.84 -0.95 -0.58
C SER A 19 12.14 -0.77 -2.07
N ARG A 20 11.14 -0.93 -2.93
CA ARG A 20 11.31 -0.71 -4.38
C ARG A 20 11.54 0.77 -4.71
N LEU A 21 10.85 1.68 -4.03
CA LEU A 21 11.09 3.13 -4.15
C LEU A 21 12.51 3.50 -3.70
N ASP A 22 12.93 3.00 -2.53
CA ASP A 22 14.25 3.28 -1.95
C ASP A 22 15.38 2.77 -2.85
N ALA A 23 15.23 1.57 -3.44
CA ALA A 23 16.17 1.02 -4.41
C ALA A 23 16.33 1.88 -5.68
N GLN A 24 15.34 2.72 -5.99
CA GLN A 24 15.36 3.68 -7.11
C GLN A 24 15.76 5.11 -6.67
N GLY A 25 16.13 5.30 -5.40
CA GLY A 25 16.49 6.61 -4.85
C GLY A 25 15.28 7.54 -4.65
N HIS A 26 14.07 6.98 -4.59
CA HIS A 26 12.84 7.73 -4.40
C HIS A 26 12.27 7.57 -2.99
N ARG A 27 11.64 8.63 -2.49
CA ARG A 27 10.79 8.60 -1.31
C ARG A 27 9.38 9.04 -1.70
N ALA A 28 8.39 8.52 -0.98
CA ALA A 28 7.00 8.90 -1.15
C ALA A 28 6.33 9.11 0.19
N ASP A 29 5.48 10.12 0.24
CA ASP A 29 4.57 10.38 1.36
C ASP A 29 3.21 9.79 1.02
N LEU A 30 2.67 8.95 1.91
CA LEU A 30 1.40 8.26 1.73
C LEU A 30 0.44 8.58 2.87
N TYR A 31 -0.77 9.01 2.53
CA TYR A 31 -1.90 9.12 3.43
C TYR A 31 -2.91 8.02 3.08
N ILE A 32 -2.86 6.92 3.84
CA ILE A 32 -3.75 5.76 3.64
C ILE A 32 -5.16 6.12 4.10
N VAL A 33 -6.16 5.77 3.30
CA VAL A 33 -7.56 6.07 3.56
C VAL A 33 -8.44 4.82 3.51
N GLY A 34 -9.73 4.99 3.82
CA GLY A 34 -10.75 3.96 3.60
C GLY A 34 -10.54 2.68 4.39
N GLY A 35 -10.89 1.55 3.77
CA GLY A 35 -10.88 0.23 4.40
C GLY A 35 -9.50 -0.19 4.88
N ALA A 36 -8.44 0.17 4.14
CA ALA A 36 -7.06 -0.13 4.51
C ALA A 36 -6.63 0.63 5.79
N ALA A 37 -7.00 1.91 5.91
CA ALA A 37 -6.73 2.68 7.12
C ALA A 37 -7.46 2.07 8.34
N MET A 38 -8.73 1.69 8.16
CA MET A 38 -9.51 1.05 9.23
C MET A 38 -8.92 -0.30 9.68
N ALA A 39 -8.45 -1.11 8.72
CA ALA A 39 -7.81 -2.40 9.01
C ALA A 39 -6.45 -2.23 9.74
N LEU A 40 -5.71 -1.17 9.44
CA LEU A 40 -4.42 -0.89 10.07
C LEU A 40 -4.55 -0.33 11.49
N ALA A 41 -5.54 0.54 11.72
CA ALA A 41 -5.61 1.37 12.93
C ALA A 41 -6.67 0.95 13.95
N PHE A 42 -7.78 0.33 13.53
CA PHE A 42 -8.94 0.16 14.41
C PHE A 42 -9.45 -1.29 14.52
N ASP A 43 -9.51 -2.03 13.41
CA ASP A 43 -10.08 -3.38 13.39
C ASP A 43 -9.12 -4.37 12.73
N ARG A 44 -8.42 -5.13 13.56
CA ARG A 44 -7.43 -6.13 13.10
C ARG A 44 -8.04 -7.31 12.36
N THR A 45 -9.35 -7.54 12.52
CA THR A 45 -10.08 -8.63 11.83
C THR A 45 -10.64 -8.18 10.49
N ARG A 46 -10.74 -6.87 10.25
CA ARG A 46 -11.18 -6.31 8.98
C ARG A 46 -10.26 -6.72 7.84
N VAL A 47 -10.90 -7.02 6.72
CA VAL A 47 -10.26 -7.20 5.42
C VAL A 47 -10.86 -6.21 4.41
N THR A 48 -10.05 -5.78 3.45
CA THR A 48 -10.45 -4.89 2.36
C THR A 48 -10.03 -5.49 1.02
N ARG A 49 -10.61 -5.02 -0.09
CA ARG A 49 -10.27 -5.51 -1.44
C ARG A 49 -9.05 -4.82 -2.04
N ASP A 50 -8.75 -3.63 -1.57
CA ASP A 50 -7.81 -2.68 -2.13
C ASP A 50 -7.13 -1.87 -1.03
N ILE A 51 -6.06 -1.15 -1.43
CA ILE A 51 -5.34 -0.20 -0.60
C ILE A 51 -5.44 1.16 -1.28
N ASP A 52 -6.27 2.04 -0.73
CA ASP A 52 -6.42 3.41 -1.22
C ASP A 52 -5.53 4.38 -0.44
N ALA A 53 -4.89 5.30 -1.15
CA ALA A 53 -4.06 6.33 -0.55
C ALA A 53 -4.02 7.60 -1.39
N VAL A 54 -3.87 8.75 -0.72
CA VAL A 54 -3.36 9.98 -1.34
C VAL A 54 -1.85 9.99 -1.16
N PHE A 55 -1.09 10.23 -2.23
CA PHE A 55 0.37 10.14 -2.15
C PHE A 55 1.07 11.08 -3.12
N ALA A 56 2.33 11.36 -2.80
CA ALA A 56 3.26 12.09 -3.64
C ALA A 56 4.67 11.47 -3.56
N PRO A 57 5.44 11.41 -4.66
CA PRO A 57 5.09 11.83 -6.02
C PRO A 57 4.18 10.82 -6.74
N LYS A 58 3.13 11.30 -7.43
CA LYS A 58 2.13 10.42 -8.05
C LYS A 58 2.71 9.45 -9.08
N THR A 59 3.43 9.96 -10.08
CA THR A 59 3.94 9.15 -11.20
C THR A 59 4.84 8.01 -10.71
N VAL A 60 5.81 8.33 -9.86
CA VAL A 60 6.77 7.35 -9.32
C VAL A 60 6.05 6.26 -8.53
N VAL A 61 5.13 6.61 -7.64
CA VAL A 61 4.37 5.63 -6.86
C VAL A 61 3.49 4.75 -7.76
N TYR A 62 2.83 5.33 -8.77
CA TYR A 62 2.02 4.55 -9.71
C TYR A 62 2.87 3.59 -10.54
N ASP A 63 4.04 3.99 -11.00
CA ASP A 63 4.90 3.13 -11.82
C ASP A 63 5.45 1.95 -11.00
N VAL A 64 5.89 2.19 -9.77
CA VAL A 64 6.33 1.10 -8.88
C VAL A 64 5.16 0.19 -8.50
N ALA A 65 3.99 0.74 -8.18
CA ALA A 65 2.81 -0.06 -7.86
C ALA A 65 2.33 -0.91 -9.05
N ARG A 66 2.43 -0.40 -10.28
CA ARG A 66 2.14 -1.16 -11.50
C ARG A 66 3.11 -2.33 -11.66
N ALA A 67 4.41 -2.10 -11.48
CA ALA A 67 5.43 -3.14 -11.55
C ALA A 67 5.35 -4.18 -10.40
N MET A 68 4.59 -3.91 -9.33
CA MET A 68 4.29 -4.89 -8.28
C MET A 68 3.14 -5.84 -8.67
N ALA A 69 2.32 -5.46 -9.64
CA ALA A 69 1.13 -6.22 -10.06
C ALA A 69 1.40 -7.22 -11.20
N GLU A 70 2.59 -7.15 -11.82
CA GLU A 70 3.12 -8.08 -12.82
C GLU A 70 3.69 -9.35 -12.16
#